data_AF-A0A7S0V1P3-F1
#
_entry.id   AF-A0A7S0V1P3-F1
#
_cell.length_a   1.000
_cell.length_b   1.000
_cell.length_c   1.000
_cell.angle_alpha   90.00
_cell.angle_beta   90.00
_cell.angle_gamma   90.00
#
_symmetry.space_group_name_H-M   'P 1'
#
loop_
_entity.id
_entity.type
_entity.pdbx_description
1 polymer ?
#
loop_
_entity_poly.entity_id
_entity_poly.type
_entity_poly.pdbx_seq_one_letter_code
_entity_poly.pdbx_strand_id
1 'polypeptide(L)'
;SPSPSSSPSPSSSSSSSPSPSTACVSLRPGQIMRARGRRPKHPVVIVPGFVTSGLDLWESRPCARRFVRRRIWGSMGMVQAFVRNPTCYLEHMSLDPKTGLDPEGVRIRAGQGFDSIDDFVQGYWVWSKFVDAFADVGYDSNNMVVMPYDWRLAIPLMELRDQYFSRLKATIELQVRSASSVWNGPDPGHHRDRDFSSSGDSGNFSSSASIRAVLVCHSFGENVVRSFLTWADSIDSNWTELHIESVVNLAGVTLGVPKAVSALISGETWDTAQLGMISSVMTGSFLPKETRTRVFRSWGSSMEMLPIGGKRVWGDAVTGAPDDTDDMRRANRTFGVMASVWPFDWRKSVRQERLGDSLLHQGWGSDGDRGGEKEGEKEKEREGKKGVIEEALAARKGLSRKSDLLKENANIDLVKSRDKEAENENENENE
;
A
#
# COMPACT_ATOMS: atom_id res chain seq x y z
N SER A 1 -1.10 -77.90 -46.27
CA SER A 1 -2.49 -78.37 -46.09
C SER A 1 -2.50 -79.47 -45.04
N PRO A 2 -3.44 -79.54 -44.09
CA PRO A 2 -4.21 -78.50 -43.39
C PRO A 2 -4.10 -78.62 -41.84
N SER A 3 -4.69 -77.64 -41.14
CA SER A 3 -5.08 -77.57 -39.71
C SER A 3 -6.24 -78.57 -39.38
N PRO A 4 -6.93 -78.63 -38.19
CA PRO A 4 -6.84 -77.79 -36.95
C PRO A 4 -7.11 -78.46 -35.55
N SER A 5 -6.97 -77.64 -34.50
CA SER A 5 -7.71 -77.58 -33.19
C SER A 5 -7.48 -78.68 -32.12
N SER A 6 -7.28 -78.36 -30.84
CA SER A 6 -8.18 -77.60 -29.95
C SER A 6 -7.50 -77.06 -28.67
N SER A 7 -8.20 -76.10 -28.05
CA SER A 7 -7.82 -75.02 -27.11
C SER A 7 -7.58 -75.41 -25.64
N PRO A 8 -7.06 -74.46 -24.81
CA PRO A 8 -7.76 -74.16 -23.54
C PRO A 8 -7.85 -72.67 -23.14
N SER A 9 -8.99 -72.37 -22.50
CA SER A 9 -9.31 -71.45 -21.37
C SER A 9 -8.91 -69.95 -21.37
N PRO A 10 -9.84 -69.03 -21.04
CA PRO A 10 -9.62 -67.58 -21.13
C PRO A 10 -9.02 -66.96 -19.85
N SER A 11 -7.97 -66.17 -20.04
CA SER A 11 -7.44 -65.22 -19.04
C SER A 11 -8.21 -63.91 -19.10
N SER A 12 -8.70 -63.45 -17.96
CA SER A 12 -9.34 -62.13 -17.79
C SER A 12 -8.31 -61.00 -17.95
N SER A 13 -8.24 -60.39 -19.14
CA SER A 13 -7.50 -59.16 -19.37
C SER A 13 -8.38 -57.96 -19.06
N SER A 14 -8.12 -57.28 -17.94
CA SER A 14 -8.66 -55.95 -17.64
C SER A 14 -8.12 -54.94 -18.66
N SER A 15 -9.01 -54.46 -19.53
CA SER A 15 -8.74 -53.37 -20.47
C SER A 15 -8.56 -52.05 -19.71
N SER A 16 -7.31 -51.65 -19.45
CA SER A 16 -7.00 -50.30 -19.00
C SER A 16 -6.92 -49.37 -20.21
N SER A 17 -8.04 -48.77 -20.57
CA SER A 17 -8.09 -47.60 -21.47
C SER A 17 -7.36 -46.43 -20.80
N PRO A 18 -6.42 -45.72 -21.45
CA PRO A 18 -5.86 -44.51 -20.89
C PRO A 18 -6.95 -43.42 -20.92
N SER A 19 -7.40 -42.99 -19.75
CA SER A 19 -8.25 -41.81 -19.62
C SER A 19 -7.45 -40.57 -20.04
N PRO A 20 -7.86 -39.81 -21.07
CA PRO A 20 -7.27 -38.51 -21.30
C PRO A 20 -7.85 -37.59 -20.22
N SER A 21 -7.10 -37.38 -19.13
CA SER A 21 -7.30 -36.20 -18.31
C SER A 21 -6.84 -34.99 -19.12
N THR A 22 -7.68 -34.58 -20.07
CA THR A 22 -7.60 -33.27 -20.68
C THR A 22 -7.91 -32.30 -19.56
N ALA A 23 -6.88 -31.87 -18.82
CA ALA A 23 -6.97 -30.67 -18.01
C ALA A 23 -7.46 -29.59 -18.97
N CYS A 24 -8.71 -29.16 -18.81
CA CYS A 24 -9.26 -28.07 -19.59
C CYS A 24 -8.43 -26.84 -19.24
N VAL A 25 -7.42 -26.53 -20.06
CA VAL A 25 -6.58 -25.34 -19.85
C VAL A 25 -7.52 -24.16 -20.00
N SER A 26 -7.86 -23.53 -18.87
CA SER A 26 -8.71 -22.35 -18.88
C SER A 26 -7.99 -21.27 -19.69
N LEU A 27 -8.57 -20.86 -20.82
CA LEU A 27 -8.02 -19.79 -21.64
C LEU A 27 -7.92 -18.50 -20.82
N ARG A 28 -6.83 -17.75 -21.01
CA ARG A 28 -6.69 -16.42 -20.41
C ARG A 28 -7.76 -15.48 -20.97
N PRO A 29 -8.21 -14.47 -20.21
CA PRO A 29 -9.19 -13.50 -20.69
C PRO A 29 -8.81 -12.86 -22.03
N GLY A 30 -7.53 -12.55 -22.24
CA GLY A 30 -7.03 -11.98 -23.49
C GLY A 30 -7.18 -12.91 -24.70
N GLN A 31 -6.89 -14.21 -24.53
CA GLN A 31 -7.08 -15.22 -25.58
C GLN A 31 -8.55 -15.35 -25.97
N ILE A 32 -9.46 -15.28 -25.00
CA ILE A 32 -10.91 -15.30 -25.23
C ILE A 32 -11.33 -14.07 -26.05
N MET A 33 -10.81 -12.89 -25.71
CA MET A 33 -11.11 -11.65 -26.45
C MET A 33 -10.55 -11.68 -27.87
N ARG A 34 -9.32 -12.18 -28.07
CA ARG A 34 -8.73 -12.37 -29.39
C ARG A 34 -9.55 -13.34 -30.25
N ALA A 35 -10.00 -14.46 -29.67
CA ALA A 35 -10.85 -15.44 -30.37
C ALA A 35 -12.20 -14.84 -30.79
N ARG A 36 -12.69 -13.84 -30.06
CA ARG A 36 -13.87 -13.03 -30.42
C ARG A 36 -13.57 -11.91 -31.44
N GLY A 37 -12.37 -11.90 -32.03
CA GLY A 37 -11.96 -10.91 -33.02
C GLY A 37 -11.67 -9.51 -32.46
N ARG A 38 -11.51 -9.36 -31.14
CA ARG A 38 -11.14 -8.07 -30.52
C ARG A 38 -9.69 -7.72 -30.84
N ARG A 39 -9.42 -6.43 -31.02
CA ARG A 39 -8.10 -5.86 -31.34
C ARG A 39 -7.92 -4.55 -30.57
N PRO A 40 -6.67 -4.09 -30.36
CA PRO A 40 -6.41 -2.77 -29.77
C PRO A 40 -7.05 -1.64 -30.59
N LYS A 41 -7.61 -0.66 -29.89
CA LYS A 41 -8.19 0.55 -30.49
C LYS A 41 -7.60 1.80 -29.85
N HIS A 42 -7.77 1.91 -28.54
CA HIS A 42 -7.26 3.02 -27.75
C HIS A 42 -5.92 2.64 -27.12
N PRO A 43 -4.94 3.57 -27.05
CA PRO A 43 -3.74 3.33 -26.28
C PRO A 43 -4.08 3.26 -24.78
N VAL A 44 -3.34 2.46 -24.04
CA VAL A 44 -3.59 2.17 -22.63
C VAL A 44 -2.47 2.70 -21.78
N VAL A 45 -2.81 3.48 -20.75
CA VAL A 45 -1.84 4.03 -19.79
C VAL A 45 -2.16 3.46 -18.41
N ILE A 46 -1.24 2.66 -17.88
CA ILE A 46 -1.38 2.01 -16.58
C ILE A 46 -0.74 2.89 -15.50
N VAL A 47 -1.51 3.24 -14.47
CA VAL A 47 -1.04 3.92 -13.26
C VAL A 47 -1.16 2.95 -12.07
N PRO A 48 -0.03 2.43 -11.55
CA PRO A 48 -0.05 1.44 -10.47
C PRO A 48 -0.53 2.05 -9.14
N GLY A 49 -0.71 1.21 -8.12
CA GLY A 49 -1.10 1.63 -6.78
C GLY A 49 0.08 1.74 -5.80
N PHE A 50 -0.27 2.05 -4.55
CA PHE A 50 0.67 2.08 -3.42
C PHE A 50 1.45 0.77 -3.34
N VAL A 51 2.78 0.84 -3.15
CA VAL A 51 3.73 -0.28 -3.04
C VAL A 51 3.79 -1.26 -4.22
N THR A 52 3.08 -1.02 -5.32
CA THR A 52 2.96 -1.97 -6.44
C THR A 52 3.88 -1.72 -7.63
N SER A 53 4.78 -0.74 -7.54
CA SER A 53 5.82 -0.51 -8.53
C SER A 53 7.20 -0.44 -7.89
N GLY A 54 8.22 -0.85 -8.65
CA GLY A 54 9.60 -0.89 -8.19
C GLY A 54 10.16 0.51 -7.88
N LEU A 55 11.05 0.57 -6.88
CA LEU A 55 11.82 1.76 -6.54
C LEU A 55 13.32 1.47 -6.63
N ASP A 56 14.07 2.37 -7.26
CA ASP A 56 15.50 2.26 -7.48
C ASP A 56 16.27 3.26 -6.61
N LEU A 57 17.39 2.81 -6.03
CA LEU A 57 18.26 3.65 -5.21
C LEU A 57 19.30 4.35 -6.10
N TRP A 58 19.36 5.68 -6.04
CA TRP A 58 20.27 6.51 -6.84
C TRP A 58 21.40 7.13 -6.02
N GLU A 59 21.15 7.39 -4.75
CA GLU A 59 22.11 7.93 -3.79
C GLU A 59 21.85 7.28 -2.44
N SER A 60 22.92 7.00 -1.69
CA SER A 60 22.83 6.24 -0.46
C SER A 60 23.86 6.67 0.56
N ARG A 61 23.53 6.48 1.84
CA ARG A 61 24.53 6.49 2.92
C ARG A 61 25.47 5.27 2.80
N PRO A 62 26.66 5.30 3.43
CA PRO A 62 27.65 4.24 3.30
C PRO A 62 27.14 2.81 3.56
N CYS A 63 26.15 2.66 4.45
CA CYS A 63 25.58 1.36 4.80
C CYS A 63 24.84 0.66 3.64
N ALA A 64 24.35 1.42 2.64
CA ALA A 64 23.60 0.90 1.49
C ALA A 64 24.33 1.08 0.13
N ARG A 65 25.59 1.52 0.12
CA ARG A 65 26.36 1.85 -1.10
C ARG A 65 26.36 0.76 -2.19
N ARG A 66 26.29 -0.51 -1.79
CA ARG A 66 26.25 -1.66 -2.71
C ARG A 66 24.94 -1.77 -3.51
N PHE A 67 23.88 -1.08 -3.07
CA PHE A 67 22.55 -1.11 -3.67
C PHE A 67 22.27 0.10 -4.55
N VAL A 68 23.21 1.05 -4.66
CA VAL A 68 23.11 2.16 -5.61
C VAL A 68 22.98 1.60 -7.02
N ARG A 69 22.07 2.22 -7.80
CA ARG A 69 21.65 1.80 -9.14
C ARG A 69 21.00 0.41 -9.19
N ARG A 70 20.41 -0.04 -8.08
CA ARG A 70 19.63 -1.27 -8.00
C ARG A 70 18.23 -1.00 -7.48
N ARG A 71 17.32 -1.89 -7.83
CA ARG A 71 15.96 -1.93 -7.31
C ARG A 71 15.98 -2.33 -5.83
N ILE A 72 15.53 -1.43 -4.97
CA ILE A 72 15.44 -1.62 -3.52
C ILE A 72 14.02 -1.95 -3.05
N TRP A 73 13.03 -1.88 -3.92
CA TRP A 73 11.65 -2.31 -3.65
C TRP A 73 11.14 -3.18 -4.80
N GLY A 74 10.57 -4.35 -4.49
CA GLY A 74 10.08 -5.29 -5.52
C GLY A 74 11.20 -5.98 -6.30
N SER A 75 12.22 -6.49 -5.60
CA SER A 75 13.29 -7.31 -6.19
C SER A 75 13.99 -8.17 -5.14
N MET A 76 14.87 -9.09 -5.55
CA MET A 76 15.79 -9.76 -4.60
C MET A 76 16.79 -8.79 -3.95
N GLY A 77 17.07 -7.65 -4.59
CA GLY A 77 17.87 -6.58 -3.99
C GLY A 77 17.22 -6.01 -2.72
N MET A 78 15.89 -5.90 -2.69
CA MET A 78 15.12 -5.53 -1.49
C MET A 78 15.36 -6.52 -0.34
N VAL A 79 15.21 -7.82 -0.61
CA VAL A 79 15.39 -8.88 0.41
C VAL A 79 16.82 -8.84 0.96
N GLN A 80 17.82 -8.73 0.09
CA GLN A 80 19.23 -8.64 0.49
C GLN A 80 19.52 -7.38 1.31
N ALA A 81 18.96 -6.23 0.94
CA ALA A 81 19.15 -4.98 1.66
C ALA A 81 18.53 -5.06 3.06
N PHE A 82 17.31 -5.59 3.15
CA PHE A 82 16.57 -5.75 4.39
C PHE A 82 17.27 -6.72 5.36
N VAL A 83 17.62 -7.93 4.91
CA VAL A 83 18.28 -8.95 5.76
C VAL A 83 19.64 -8.47 6.26
N ARG A 84 20.38 -7.76 5.42
CA ARG A 84 21.73 -7.32 5.77
C ARG A 84 21.73 -6.25 6.85
N ASN A 85 20.88 -5.24 6.72
CA ASN A 85 20.77 -4.16 7.69
C ASN A 85 19.36 -3.55 7.62
N PRO A 86 18.41 -4.07 8.41
CA PRO A 86 17.02 -3.64 8.32
C PRO A 86 16.85 -2.19 8.75
N THR A 87 17.62 -1.70 9.74
CA THR A 87 17.59 -0.29 10.14
C THR A 87 18.05 0.64 9.02
N CYS A 88 19.20 0.36 8.40
CA CYS A 88 19.69 1.14 7.26
C CYS A 88 18.69 1.12 6.10
N TYR A 89 18.11 -0.04 5.79
CA TYR A 89 17.09 -0.15 4.74
C TYR A 89 15.87 0.72 5.03
N LEU A 90 15.32 0.64 6.23
CA LEU A 90 14.15 1.43 6.62
C LEU A 90 14.44 2.94 6.66
N GLU A 91 15.65 3.36 7.07
CA GLU A 91 16.08 4.75 6.99
C GLU A 91 16.09 5.26 5.54
N HIS A 92 16.56 4.46 4.58
CA HIS A 92 16.54 4.85 3.17
C HIS A 92 15.12 4.87 2.61
N MET A 93 14.27 3.93 3.01
CA MET A 93 12.88 3.87 2.56
C MET A 93 11.99 4.95 3.19
N SER A 94 12.40 5.53 4.32
CA SER A 94 11.68 6.63 4.97
C SER A 94 11.80 7.92 4.18
N LEU A 95 10.80 8.79 4.31
CA LEU A 95 10.91 10.19 3.89
C LEU A 95 11.28 11.06 5.09
N ASP A 96 11.81 12.24 4.83
CA ASP A 96 12.02 13.25 5.85
C ASP A 96 10.65 13.76 6.35
N PRO A 97 10.37 13.72 7.67
CA PRO A 97 9.04 14.00 8.21
C PRO A 97 8.67 15.48 8.15
N LYS A 98 9.61 16.40 7.87
CA LYS A 98 9.33 17.84 7.76
C LYS A 98 9.02 18.24 6.33
N THR A 99 9.76 17.70 5.37
CA THR A 99 9.69 18.07 3.95
C THR A 99 8.84 17.11 3.12
N GLY A 100 8.68 15.86 3.57
CA GLY A 100 8.04 14.79 2.80
C GLY A 100 8.88 14.30 1.61
N LEU A 101 10.17 14.64 1.55
CA LEU A 101 11.09 14.27 0.48
C LEU A 101 12.11 13.21 0.94
N ASP A 102 13.01 12.79 0.06
CA ASP A 102 14.08 11.87 0.42
C ASP A 102 14.97 12.49 1.53
N PRO A 103 15.43 11.71 2.53
CA PRO A 103 16.38 12.18 3.53
C PRO A 103 17.71 12.61 2.90
N GLU A 104 18.45 13.48 3.59
CA GLU A 104 19.78 13.90 3.14
C GLU A 104 20.73 12.69 2.93
N GLY A 105 21.42 12.69 1.79
CA GLY A 105 22.31 11.61 1.34
C GLY A 105 21.59 10.36 0.85
N VAL A 106 20.28 10.44 0.61
CA VAL A 106 19.47 9.36 0.04
C VAL A 106 18.70 9.90 -1.16
N ARG A 107 18.60 9.11 -2.22
CA ARG A 107 17.79 9.45 -3.39
C ARG A 107 17.17 8.20 -3.95
N ILE A 108 15.85 8.17 -4.01
CA ILE A 108 15.09 7.02 -4.53
C ILE A 108 14.15 7.51 -5.62
N ARG A 109 14.07 6.76 -6.72
CA ARG A 109 13.20 7.10 -7.84
C ARG A 109 12.35 5.91 -8.23
N ALA A 110 11.20 6.19 -8.82
CA ALA A 110 10.39 5.17 -9.44
C ALA A 110 11.20 4.41 -10.50
N GLY A 111 10.99 3.09 -10.58
CA GLY A 111 11.42 2.31 -11.73
C GLY A 111 10.73 2.77 -13.01
N GLN A 112 11.03 2.15 -14.15
CA GLN A 112 10.44 2.52 -15.45
C GLN A 112 9.95 1.28 -16.20
N GLY A 113 8.95 1.48 -17.07
CA GLY A 113 8.44 0.46 -17.99
C GLY A 113 7.70 -0.70 -17.31
N PHE A 114 7.37 -1.72 -18.10
CA PHE A 114 6.64 -2.92 -17.65
C PHE A 114 7.38 -3.72 -16.58
N ASP A 115 8.70 -3.81 -16.69
CA ASP A 115 9.57 -4.45 -15.68
C ASP A 115 9.38 -3.85 -14.28
N SER A 116 8.86 -2.62 -14.14
CA SER A 116 8.59 -2.00 -12.84
C SER A 116 7.34 -2.53 -12.14
N ILE A 117 6.46 -3.25 -12.83
CA ILE A 117 5.15 -3.71 -12.33
C ILE A 117 4.84 -5.20 -12.52
N ASP A 118 5.62 -5.95 -13.32
CA ASP A 118 5.31 -7.35 -13.68
C ASP A 118 5.25 -8.29 -12.47
N ASP A 119 6.40 -8.72 -11.97
CA ASP A 119 6.52 -9.61 -10.82
C ASP A 119 7.30 -8.91 -9.71
N PHE A 120 6.65 -8.74 -8.56
CA PHE A 120 7.21 -8.00 -7.43
C PHE A 120 8.37 -8.74 -6.78
N VAL A 121 8.17 -10.04 -6.55
CA VAL A 121 9.18 -11.01 -6.14
C VAL A 121 8.82 -12.34 -6.81
N GLN A 122 9.78 -13.22 -7.00
CA GLN A 122 9.53 -14.51 -7.64
C GLN A 122 8.33 -15.22 -7.01
N GLY A 123 7.32 -15.53 -7.83
CA GLY A 123 6.07 -16.18 -7.41
C GLY A 123 4.94 -15.23 -6.95
N TYR A 124 5.15 -13.91 -6.93
CA TYR A 124 4.14 -12.91 -6.61
C TYR A 124 3.99 -11.89 -7.75
N TRP A 125 2.90 -12.05 -8.50
CA TRP A 125 2.54 -11.18 -9.61
C TRP A 125 1.63 -10.04 -9.12
N VAL A 126 1.83 -8.85 -9.67
CA VAL A 126 0.90 -7.74 -9.46
C VAL A 126 0.18 -7.42 -10.76
N TRP A 127 0.94 -7.11 -11.82
CA TRP A 127 0.38 -6.75 -13.11
C TRP A 127 0.73 -7.71 -14.24
N SER A 128 1.68 -8.64 -14.07
CA SER A 128 2.14 -9.53 -15.16
C SER A 128 0.99 -10.28 -15.85
N LYS A 129 0.03 -10.83 -15.08
CA LYS A 129 -1.16 -11.49 -15.66
C LYS A 129 -2.10 -10.55 -16.42
N PHE A 130 -2.15 -9.29 -16.03
CA PHE A 130 -2.93 -8.27 -16.72
C PHE A 130 -2.24 -7.89 -18.05
N VAL A 131 -0.93 -7.64 -18.00
CA VAL A 131 -0.09 -7.36 -19.17
C VAL A 131 -0.16 -8.51 -20.18
N ASP A 132 -0.06 -9.75 -19.71
CA ASP A 132 -0.24 -10.98 -20.51
C ASP A 132 -1.57 -11.01 -21.27
N ALA A 133 -2.67 -10.65 -20.59
CA ALA A 133 -3.98 -10.64 -21.20
C ALA A 133 -4.12 -9.52 -22.26
N PHE A 134 -3.45 -8.37 -22.06
CA PHE A 134 -3.39 -7.30 -23.06
C PHE A 134 -2.54 -7.72 -24.26
N ALA A 135 -1.40 -8.37 -24.02
CA ALA A 135 -0.53 -8.90 -25.06
C ALA A 135 -1.24 -9.94 -25.94
N ASP A 136 -2.05 -10.83 -25.35
CA ASP A 136 -2.88 -11.78 -26.10
C ASP A 136 -3.81 -11.11 -27.13
N VAL A 137 -4.38 -9.95 -26.79
CA VAL A 137 -5.27 -9.17 -27.67
C VAL A 137 -4.48 -8.43 -28.75
N GLY A 138 -3.19 -8.17 -28.54
CA GLY A 138 -2.29 -7.49 -29.48
C GLY A 138 -1.77 -6.13 -28.98
N TYR A 139 -1.91 -5.82 -27.69
CA TYR A 139 -1.23 -4.68 -27.09
C TYR A 139 0.26 -4.96 -26.92
N ASP A 140 1.08 -3.93 -27.05
CA ASP A 140 2.54 -3.98 -26.89
C ASP A 140 3.05 -2.64 -26.34
N SER A 141 4.37 -2.44 -26.32
CA SER A 141 4.98 -1.19 -25.83
C SER A 141 4.69 0.06 -26.68
N ASN A 142 4.11 -0.10 -27.87
CA ASN A 142 3.78 1.02 -28.75
C ASN A 142 2.38 1.59 -28.49
N ASN A 143 1.47 0.79 -27.93
CA ASN A 143 0.09 1.18 -27.66
C ASN A 143 -0.35 0.92 -26.20
N MET A 144 0.58 0.49 -25.35
CA MET A 144 0.40 0.37 -23.92
C MET A 144 1.66 0.87 -23.20
N VAL A 145 1.48 1.65 -22.14
CA VAL A 145 2.57 2.21 -21.34
C VAL A 145 2.23 2.16 -19.86
N VAL A 146 3.26 2.05 -19.02
CA VAL A 146 3.14 2.09 -17.57
C VAL A 146 3.78 3.37 -17.05
N MET A 147 3.08 4.05 -16.15
CA MET A 147 3.51 5.29 -15.52
C MET A 147 3.70 5.06 -14.02
N PRO A 148 4.82 4.41 -13.62
CA PRO A 148 5.15 4.25 -12.21
C PRO A 148 5.57 5.58 -11.58
N TYR A 149 5.37 5.69 -10.28
CA TYR A 149 5.68 6.88 -9.48
C TYR A 149 6.24 6.47 -8.12
N ASP A 150 6.86 7.42 -7.42
CA ASP A 150 7.28 7.19 -6.04
C ASP A 150 6.06 7.23 -5.12
N TRP A 151 5.49 6.06 -4.91
CA TRP A 151 4.29 5.85 -4.12
C TRP A 151 4.45 6.17 -2.63
N ARG A 152 5.64 6.58 -2.17
CA ARG A 152 5.84 7.10 -0.81
C ARG A 152 5.40 8.55 -0.67
N LEU A 153 5.50 9.32 -1.75
CA LEU A 153 5.23 10.76 -1.74
C LEU A 153 3.74 11.06 -1.56
N ALA A 154 3.46 12.23 -0.98
CA ALA A 154 2.16 12.88 -1.13
C ALA A 154 1.99 13.35 -2.58
N ILE A 155 0.75 13.33 -3.08
CA ILE A 155 0.42 13.67 -4.47
C ILE A 155 1.01 15.03 -4.93
N PRO A 156 0.91 16.14 -4.16
CA PRO A 156 1.47 17.42 -4.59
C PRO A 156 2.99 17.39 -4.83
N LEU A 157 3.72 16.53 -4.09
CA LEU A 157 5.16 16.42 -4.21
C LEU A 157 5.59 15.63 -5.46
N MET A 158 4.69 14.83 -6.05
CA MET A 158 4.99 14.06 -7.26
C MET A 158 5.28 14.98 -8.44
N GLU A 159 4.52 16.07 -8.60
CA GLU A 159 4.80 17.06 -9.63
C GLU A 159 6.02 17.92 -9.25
N LEU A 160 6.06 18.44 -8.02
CA LEU A 160 7.15 19.34 -7.59
C LEU A 160 8.53 18.69 -7.66
N ARG A 161 8.66 17.41 -7.26
CA ARG A 161 9.94 16.71 -7.20
C ARG A 161 10.31 16.05 -8.52
N ASP A 162 9.35 15.37 -9.14
CA ASP A 162 9.62 14.44 -10.24
C ASP A 162 9.01 14.88 -11.59
N GLN A 163 8.21 15.96 -11.60
CA GLN A 163 7.44 16.41 -12.77
C GLN A 163 6.54 15.28 -13.30
N TYR A 164 5.99 14.48 -12.38
CA TYR A 164 5.27 13.26 -12.72
C TYR A 164 4.02 13.54 -13.56
N PHE A 165 3.23 14.56 -13.22
CA PHE A 165 2.03 14.93 -13.97
C PHE A 165 2.38 15.50 -15.34
N SER A 166 3.41 16.35 -15.42
CA SER A 166 3.93 16.85 -16.69
C SER A 166 4.37 15.71 -17.63
N ARG A 167 5.06 14.69 -17.10
CA ARG A 167 5.46 13.50 -17.85
C ARG A 167 4.28 12.63 -18.27
N LEU A 168 3.29 12.46 -17.38
CA LEU A 168 2.07 11.70 -17.65
C LEU A 168 1.26 12.36 -18.78
N LYS A 169 1.06 13.67 -18.72
CA LYS A 169 0.39 14.47 -19.78
C LYS A 169 1.08 14.27 -21.13
N ALA A 170 2.39 14.52 -21.19
CA ALA A 170 3.16 14.40 -22.42
C ALA A 170 3.15 12.96 -22.99
N THR A 171 3.18 11.95 -22.12
CA THR A 171 3.09 10.54 -22.54
C THR A 171 1.73 10.24 -23.15
N ILE A 172 0.64 10.71 -22.53
CA ILE A 172 -0.72 10.51 -23.04
C ILE A 172 -0.88 11.19 -24.41
N GLU A 173 -0.42 12.43 -24.55
CA GLU A 173 -0.46 13.17 -25.83
C GLU A 173 0.30 12.44 -26.94
N LEU A 174 1.48 11.90 -26.63
CA LEU A 174 2.27 11.12 -27.57
C LEU A 174 1.56 9.82 -27.99
N GLN A 175 0.96 9.11 -27.04
CA GLN A 175 0.23 7.88 -27.29
C GLN A 175 -1.02 8.12 -28.15
N VAL A 176 -1.79 9.15 -27.82
CA VAL A 176 -2.96 9.60 -28.59
C VAL A 176 -2.58 9.96 -30.03
N ARG A 177 -1.52 10.75 -30.21
CA ARG A 177 -1.02 11.13 -31.54
C ARG A 177 -0.58 9.92 -32.36
N SER A 178 0.18 9.02 -31.74
CA SER A 178 0.70 7.81 -32.41
C SER A 178 -0.45 6.90 -32.83
N ALA A 179 -1.40 6.63 -31.94
CA ALA A 179 -2.55 5.78 -32.24
C ALA A 179 -3.46 6.39 -33.32
N SER A 180 -3.67 7.71 -33.29
CA SER A 180 -4.47 8.42 -34.30
C SER A 180 -3.86 8.34 -35.69
N SER A 181 -2.53 8.32 -35.82
CA SER A 181 -1.84 8.23 -37.12
C SER A 181 -1.96 6.87 -37.81
N VAL A 182 -2.26 5.81 -37.05
CA VAL A 182 -2.32 4.42 -37.53
C VAL A 182 -3.76 3.92 -37.68
N TRP A 183 -4.73 4.61 -37.08
CA TRP A 183 -6.13 4.18 -37.08
C TRP A 183 -6.80 4.40 -38.43
N ASN A 184 -7.25 3.29 -39.04
CA ASN A 184 -7.98 3.27 -40.31
C ASN A 184 -9.45 2.80 -40.17
N GLY A 185 -9.98 2.78 -38.94
CA GLY A 185 -11.36 2.35 -38.67
C GLY A 185 -12.37 3.51 -38.79
N PRO A 186 -13.68 3.20 -38.80
CA PRO A 186 -14.72 4.22 -38.82
C PRO A 186 -14.64 5.13 -37.59
N ASP A 187 -15.06 6.39 -37.76
CA ASP A 187 -15.07 7.40 -36.70
C ASP A 187 -15.83 6.89 -35.47
N PRO A 188 -15.17 6.78 -34.29
CA PRO A 188 -15.87 6.49 -33.06
C PRO A 188 -16.70 7.73 -32.71
N GLY A 189 -17.93 7.73 -33.20
CA GLY A 189 -18.89 8.80 -33.02
C GLY A 189 -18.82 9.38 -31.61
N HIS A 190 -18.64 10.69 -31.56
CA HIS A 190 -18.68 11.48 -30.35
C HIS A 190 -20.00 11.16 -29.61
N HIS A 191 -19.93 10.54 -28.44
CA HIS A 191 -21.04 10.55 -27.48
C HIS A 191 -21.16 11.98 -26.93
N ARG A 192 -21.59 12.92 -27.78
CA ARG A 192 -22.21 14.14 -27.30
C ARG A 192 -23.56 13.72 -26.77
N ASP A 193 -23.71 13.68 -25.46
CA ASP A 193 -25.02 13.89 -24.85
C ASP A 193 -25.54 15.22 -25.41
N ARG A 194 -26.41 15.10 -26.42
CA ARG A 194 -27.12 16.22 -27.02
C ARG A 194 -28.09 16.72 -25.96
N ASP A 195 -27.69 17.75 -25.22
CA ASP A 195 -28.58 18.74 -24.64
C ASP A 195 -27.77 19.95 -24.14
N PHE A 196 -27.16 20.69 -25.07
CA PHE A 196 -26.93 22.12 -24.86
C PHE A 196 -26.90 22.84 -26.21
N SER A 197 -28.06 23.33 -26.62
CA SER A 197 -28.19 24.26 -27.74
C SER A 197 -27.86 25.67 -27.26
N SER A 198 -26.67 26.18 -27.55
CA SER A 198 -26.50 27.62 -27.75
C SER A 198 -25.25 27.93 -28.58
N SER A 199 -25.52 28.39 -29.80
CA SER A 199 -24.81 29.45 -30.53
C SER A 199 -23.30 29.31 -30.76
N GLY A 200 -22.98 28.86 -31.99
CA GLY A 200 -22.30 29.73 -32.95
C GLY A 200 -20.80 29.92 -32.77
N ASP A 201 -20.01 28.91 -33.16
CA ASP A 201 -18.79 29.17 -33.89
C ASP A 201 -18.53 28.04 -34.90
N SER A 202 -18.73 28.34 -36.18
CA SER A 202 -18.47 27.43 -37.29
C SER A 202 -16.98 27.47 -37.64
N GLY A 203 -16.15 27.04 -36.69
CA GLY A 203 -14.79 26.60 -36.96
C GLY A 203 -14.85 25.21 -37.59
N ASN A 204 -14.41 25.09 -38.83
CA ASN A 204 -14.39 23.87 -39.62
C ASN A 204 -13.34 22.89 -39.05
N PHE A 205 -13.56 22.34 -37.86
CA PHE A 205 -12.83 21.18 -37.36
C PHE A 205 -13.37 19.95 -38.10
N SER A 206 -12.64 19.53 -39.12
CA SER A 206 -12.82 18.21 -39.71
C SER A 206 -12.86 17.18 -38.58
N SER A 207 -13.97 16.45 -38.49
CA SER A 207 -14.20 15.37 -37.52
C SER A 207 -13.31 14.18 -37.84
N SER A 208 -12.00 14.34 -37.67
CA SER A 208 -11.10 13.20 -37.65
C SER A 208 -11.41 12.40 -36.40
N ALA A 209 -11.77 11.13 -36.57
CA ALA A 209 -11.85 10.11 -35.54
C ALA A 209 -10.76 10.27 -34.46
N SER A 210 -11.11 10.87 -33.31
CA SER A 210 -10.10 11.17 -32.29
C SER A 210 -9.87 9.93 -31.43
N ILE A 211 -8.72 9.27 -31.61
CA ILE A 211 -8.31 8.19 -30.73
C ILE A 211 -7.79 8.79 -29.42
N ARG A 212 -8.55 8.58 -28.35
CA ARG A 212 -8.19 9.00 -26.99
C ARG A 212 -7.59 7.85 -26.18
N ALA A 213 -6.84 8.15 -25.12
CA ALA A 213 -6.22 7.16 -24.25
C ALA A 213 -7.20 6.60 -23.21
N VAL A 214 -7.03 5.33 -22.84
CA VAL A 214 -7.70 4.72 -21.70
C VAL A 214 -6.73 4.67 -20.54
N LEU A 215 -7.10 5.30 -19.41
CA LEU A 215 -6.33 5.22 -18.18
C LEU A 215 -6.78 4.01 -17.38
N VAL A 216 -5.86 3.15 -16.96
CA VAL A 216 -6.13 2.04 -16.06
C VAL A 216 -5.40 2.31 -14.75
N CYS A 217 -6.15 2.49 -13.66
CA CYS A 217 -5.59 2.75 -12.35
C CYS A 217 -5.98 1.68 -11.34
N HIS A 218 -5.13 1.46 -10.34
CA HIS A 218 -5.39 0.51 -9.26
C HIS A 218 -5.12 1.10 -7.89
N SER A 219 -5.99 0.85 -6.92
CA SER A 219 -5.80 1.26 -5.53
C SER A 219 -5.47 2.76 -5.42
N PHE A 220 -4.37 3.14 -4.76
CA PHE A 220 -3.93 4.55 -4.64
C PHE A 220 -3.63 5.23 -5.99
N GLY A 221 -3.40 4.46 -7.07
CA GLY A 221 -3.26 5.00 -8.42
C GLY A 221 -4.49 5.75 -8.89
N GLU A 222 -5.68 5.43 -8.36
CA GLU A 222 -6.90 6.20 -8.62
C GLU A 222 -6.78 7.63 -8.09
N ASN A 223 -6.31 7.82 -6.86
CA ASN A 223 -6.14 9.15 -6.27
C ASN A 223 -5.14 9.99 -7.06
N VAL A 224 -4.10 9.34 -7.60
CA VAL A 224 -3.10 9.95 -8.48
C VAL A 224 -3.74 10.36 -9.81
N VAL A 225 -4.46 9.45 -10.49
CA VAL A 225 -5.14 9.75 -11.75
C VAL A 225 -6.18 10.85 -11.58
N ARG A 226 -7.02 10.77 -10.54
CA ARG A 226 -8.05 11.77 -10.27
C ARG A 226 -7.44 13.16 -10.05
N SER A 227 -6.37 13.24 -9.25
CA SER A 227 -5.63 14.49 -9.03
C SER A 227 -4.95 14.99 -10.31
N PHE A 228 -4.40 14.09 -11.12
CA PHE A 228 -3.80 14.41 -12.40
C PHE A 228 -4.82 15.01 -13.38
N LEU A 229 -6.02 14.45 -13.50
CA LEU A 229 -7.06 14.98 -14.40
C LEU A 229 -7.47 16.39 -14.01
N THR A 230 -7.70 16.64 -12.71
CA THR A 230 -7.98 18.00 -12.21
C THR A 230 -6.81 18.96 -12.47
N TRP A 231 -5.58 18.49 -12.25
CA TRP A 231 -4.38 19.28 -12.54
C TRP A 231 -4.24 19.61 -14.03
N ALA A 232 -4.46 18.63 -14.91
CA ALA A 232 -4.33 18.80 -16.35
C ALA A 232 -5.32 19.83 -16.90
N ASP A 233 -6.59 19.73 -16.49
CA ASP A 233 -7.61 20.71 -16.91
C ASP A 233 -7.40 22.10 -16.28
N SER A 234 -6.70 22.18 -15.15
CA SER A 234 -6.35 23.48 -14.52
C SER A 234 -5.30 24.26 -15.30
N ILE A 235 -4.43 23.58 -16.05
CA ILE A 235 -3.39 24.20 -16.88
C ILE A 235 -3.76 24.28 -18.36
N ASP A 236 -4.66 23.39 -18.82
CA ASP A 236 -5.04 23.23 -20.22
C ASP A 236 -6.53 22.85 -20.27
N SER A 237 -7.40 23.85 -20.41
CA SER A 237 -8.84 23.65 -20.34
C SER A 237 -9.35 22.68 -21.41
N ASN A 238 -10.20 21.73 -21.00
CA ASN A 238 -10.73 20.65 -21.84
C ASN A 238 -9.69 19.60 -22.27
N TRP A 239 -8.49 19.60 -21.69
CA TRP A 239 -7.47 18.59 -22.02
C TRP A 239 -7.99 17.17 -21.80
N THR A 240 -8.72 16.93 -20.70
CA THR A 240 -9.28 15.60 -20.41
C THR A 240 -10.24 15.13 -21.51
N GLU A 241 -11.17 15.99 -21.94
CA GLU A 241 -12.15 15.65 -22.99
C GLU A 241 -11.47 15.31 -24.33
N LEU A 242 -10.38 16.01 -24.63
CA LEU A 242 -9.64 15.84 -25.88
C LEU A 242 -8.74 14.59 -25.90
N HIS A 243 -8.25 14.13 -24.74
CA HIS A 243 -7.21 13.10 -24.68
C HIS A 243 -7.61 11.81 -23.96
N ILE A 244 -8.66 11.82 -23.15
CA ILE A 244 -9.05 10.68 -22.32
C ILE A 244 -10.39 10.11 -22.81
N GLU A 245 -10.39 8.82 -23.16
CA GLU A 245 -11.58 8.09 -23.56
C GLU A 245 -12.37 7.63 -22.32
N SER A 246 -11.67 7.01 -21.39
CA SER A 246 -12.24 6.44 -20.18
C SER A 246 -11.17 6.17 -19.13
N VAL A 247 -11.62 6.08 -17.88
CA VAL A 247 -10.82 5.67 -16.73
C VAL A 247 -11.36 4.35 -16.20
N VAL A 248 -10.53 3.31 -16.22
CA VAL A 248 -10.82 2.00 -15.64
C VAL A 248 -10.23 1.96 -14.24
N ASN A 249 -11.10 2.10 -13.24
CA ASN A 249 -10.74 2.09 -11.83
C ASN A 249 -10.79 0.66 -11.26
N LEU A 250 -9.62 0.11 -10.92
CA LEU A 250 -9.47 -1.19 -10.27
C LEU A 250 -9.29 -1.00 -8.76
N ALA A 251 -10.39 -1.11 -8.00
CA ALA A 251 -10.36 -1.02 -6.53
C ALA A 251 -9.69 0.25 -5.97
N GLY A 252 -9.97 1.39 -6.59
CA GLY A 252 -9.47 2.70 -6.15
C GLY A 252 -9.92 3.08 -4.75
N VAL A 253 -9.11 3.91 -4.08
CA VAL A 253 -9.32 4.31 -2.67
C VAL A 253 -9.80 5.76 -2.57
N THR A 254 -10.81 6.10 -3.37
CA THR A 254 -11.32 7.47 -3.55
C THR A 254 -11.65 8.16 -2.23
N LEU A 255 -12.22 7.43 -1.26
CA LEU A 255 -12.59 7.96 0.06
C LEU A 255 -11.62 7.55 1.18
N GLY A 256 -10.45 7.01 0.84
CA GLY A 256 -9.51 6.42 1.78
C GLY A 256 -9.86 4.99 2.19
N VAL A 257 -9.04 4.39 3.05
CA VAL A 257 -9.21 3.02 3.53
C VAL A 257 -8.97 2.92 5.05
N PRO A 258 -9.80 2.19 5.81
CA PRO A 258 -9.60 2.02 7.26
C PRO A 258 -8.22 1.47 7.64
N LYS A 259 -7.63 0.67 6.76
CA LYS A 259 -6.30 0.09 6.93
C LYS A 259 -5.17 1.13 7.02
N ALA A 260 -5.34 2.32 6.44
CA ALA A 260 -4.37 3.39 6.60
C ALA A 260 -4.26 3.81 8.07
N VAL A 261 -5.38 3.80 8.82
CA VAL A 261 -5.41 4.17 10.24
C VAL A 261 -4.60 3.21 11.09
N SER A 262 -4.79 1.90 10.92
CA SER A 262 -4.03 0.90 11.68
C SER A 262 -2.53 0.93 11.33
N ALA A 263 -2.18 1.07 10.05
CA ALA A 263 -0.79 1.21 9.63
C ALA A 263 -0.10 2.43 10.29
N LEU A 264 -0.79 3.56 10.40
CA LEU A 264 -0.27 4.79 11.00
C LEU A 264 -0.19 4.74 12.53
N ILE A 265 -1.05 3.96 13.20
CA ILE A 265 -1.06 3.85 14.67
C ILE A 265 -0.09 2.77 15.14
N SER A 266 -0.24 1.53 14.65
CA SER A 266 0.44 0.35 15.19
C SER A 266 1.59 -0.16 14.31
N GLY A 267 1.77 0.40 13.11
CA GLY A 267 2.76 -0.11 12.16
C GLY A 267 2.43 -1.52 11.67
N GLU A 268 1.16 -1.91 11.76
CA GLU A 268 0.65 -3.21 11.35
C GLU A 268 0.23 -3.18 9.89
N THR A 269 0.88 -4.00 9.07
CA THR A 269 0.45 -4.32 7.70
C THR A 269 0.11 -5.80 7.63
N TRP A 270 -1.07 -6.15 8.14
CA TRP A 270 -1.54 -7.53 8.27
C TRP A 270 -1.58 -8.33 6.93
N ASP A 271 -1.45 -7.68 5.76
CA ASP A 271 -1.44 -8.37 4.45
C ASP A 271 -0.04 -8.77 3.94
N THR A 272 1.03 -8.53 4.70
CA THR A 272 2.35 -9.10 4.35
C THR A 272 2.43 -10.61 4.61
N ALA A 273 1.42 -11.22 5.26
CA ALA A 273 1.31 -12.68 5.41
C ALA A 273 1.11 -13.41 4.07
N GLN A 274 0.57 -12.74 3.05
CA GLN A 274 0.35 -13.32 1.71
C GLN A 274 1.63 -13.34 0.84
N LEU A 275 2.69 -12.65 1.27
CA LEU A 275 3.93 -12.51 0.51
C LEU A 275 4.96 -13.64 0.77
N GLY A 276 4.53 -14.79 1.30
CA GLY A 276 5.31 -16.03 1.44
C GLY A 276 6.75 -15.84 1.93
N MET A 277 7.68 -15.66 1.00
CA MET A 277 9.11 -15.42 1.25
C MET A 277 9.41 -14.12 2.01
N ILE A 278 8.69 -13.03 1.73
CA ILE A 278 8.85 -11.75 2.47
C ILE A 278 8.28 -11.91 3.88
N SER A 279 7.18 -12.66 4.04
CA SER A 279 6.64 -12.97 5.35
C SER A 279 7.68 -13.74 6.18
N SER A 280 8.29 -14.80 5.65
CA SER A 280 9.31 -15.56 6.40
C SER A 280 10.54 -14.71 6.78
N VAL A 281 11.00 -13.83 5.89
CA VAL A 281 12.19 -12.99 6.12
C VAL A 281 11.90 -11.80 7.05
N MET A 282 10.73 -11.16 6.92
CA MET A 282 10.30 -10.05 7.78
C MET A 282 9.80 -10.53 9.14
N THR A 283 9.19 -11.72 9.22
CA THR A 283 8.68 -12.30 10.48
C THR A 283 9.83 -12.81 11.36
N GLY A 284 10.92 -13.30 10.76
CA GLY A 284 12.14 -13.68 11.50
C GLY A 284 12.98 -12.49 12.00
N SER A 285 12.71 -11.29 11.49
CA SER A 285 13.40 -10.06 11.89
C SER A 285 12.47 -9.28 12.83
N PHE A 286 12.69 -9.36 14.14
CA PHE A 286 11.93 -8.62 15.17
C PHE A 286 12.14 -7.10 15.05
N LEU A 287 11.64 -6.48 13.99
CA LEU A 287 11.59 -5.04 13.86
C LEU A 287 10.65 -4.50 14.93
N PRO A 288 11.11 -3.55 15.77
CA PRO A 288 10.24 -2.88 16.72
C PRO A 288 9.03 -2.26 16.01
N LYS A 289 7.84 -2.34 16.62
CA LYS A 289 6.61 -1.75 16.07
C LYS A 289 6.83 -0.26 15.82
N GLU A 290 7.52 0.41 16.73
CA GLU A 290 7.86 1.83 16.70
C GLU A 290 8.63 2.22 15.44
N THR A 291 9.58 1.37 15.00
CA THR A 291 10.38 1.63 13.80
C THR A 291 9.51 1.54 12.54
N ARG A 292 8.66 0.51 12.45
CA ARG A 292 7.72 0.37 11.31
C ARG A 292 6.73 1.53 11.26
N THR A 293 6.13 1.86 12.39
CA THR A 293 5.20 2.98 12.51
C THR A 293 5.84 4.29 12.05
N ARG A 294 7.11 4.52 12.38
CA ARG A 294 7.83 5.74 11.97
C ARG A 294 8.01 5.83 10.45
N VAL A 295 8.29 4.71 9.80
CA VAL A 295 8.40 4.62 8.33
C VAL A 295 7.06 4.92 7.67
N PHE A 296 5.98 4.25 8.09
CA PHE A 296 4.64 4.50 7.53
C PHE A 296 4.18 5.94 7.74
N ARG A 297 4.48 6.53 8.91
CA ARG A 297 4.16 7.94 9.19
C ARG A 297 4.96 8.93 8.33
N SER A 298 6.09 8.51 7.75
CA SER A 298 6.84 9.35 6.82
C SER A 298 6.26 9.36 5.41
N TRP A 299 5.51 8.33 5.02
CA TRP A 299 4.96 8.22 3.67
C TRP A 299 3.70 9.08 3.52
N GLY A 300 3.80 10.15 2.73
CA GLY A 300 2.70 11.09 2.48
C GLY A 300 1.46 10.41 1.89
N SER A 301 1.64 9.43 1.00
CA SER A 301 0.55 8.64 0.44
C SER A 301 -0.26 7.87 1.48
N SER A 302 0.37 7.45 2.58
CA SER A 302 -0.33 6.75 3.67
C SER A 302 -1.28 7.70 4.41
N MET A 303 -0.94 8.98 4.50
CA MET A 303 -1.81 10.01 5.06
C MET A 303 -2.95 10.37 4.11
N GLU A 304 -2.70 10.41 2.81
CA GLU A 304 -3.72 10.69 1.79
C GLU A 304 -4.73 9.55 1.58
N MET A 305 -4.44 8.37 2.12
CA MET A 305 -5.37 7.23 2.19
C MET A 305 -6.20 7.20 3.48
N LEU A 306 -6.09 8.20 4.35
CA LEU A 306 -6.94 8.29 5.52
C LEU A 306 -8.43 8.42 5.11
N PRO A 307 -9.34 7.72 5.80
CA PRO A 307 -10.77 7.80 5.52
C PRO A 307 -11.33 9.23 5.57
N ILE A 308 -12.01 9.62 4.49
CA ILE A 308 -12.71 10.91 4.37
C ILE A 308 -14.23 10.70 4.29
N GLY A 309 -15.00 11.70 4.71
CA GLY A 309 -16.47 11.65 4.71
C GLY A 309 -17.10 11.31 6.07
N GLY A 310 -16.29 10.98 7.07
CA GLY A 310 -16.71 10.80 8.46
C GLY A 310 -17.86 9.81 8.62
N LYS A 311 -18.75 10.09 9.58
CA LYS A 311 -19.89 9.23 9.93
C LYS A 311 -20.84 8.94 8.76
N ARG A 312 -20.93 9.86 7.79
CA ARG A 312 -21.81 9.70 6.63
C ARG A 312 -21.38 8.55 5.71
N VAL A 313 -20.07 8.33 5.59
CA VAL A 313 -19.51 7.28 4.72
C VAL A 313 -19.20 6.02 5.51
N TRP A 314 -18.60 6.19 6.69
CA TRP A 314 -18.02 5.09 7.46
C TRP A 314 -18.87 4.63 8.64
N GLY A 315 -19.96 5.35 8.95
CA GLY A 315 -20.76 5.11 10.13
C GLY A 315 -20.07 5.52 11.44
N ASP A 316 -20.68 5.12 12.55
CA ASP A 316 -20.09 5.20 13.88
C ASP A 316 -20.63 4.08 14.78
N ALA A 317 -20.27 4.12 16.06
CA ALA A 317 -20.71 3.14 17.06
C ALA A 317 -22.23 3.07 17.26
N VAL A 318 -22.97 4.11 16.87
CA VAL A 318 -24.41 4.27 17.11
C VAL A 318 -25.21 3.88 15.88
N THR A 319 -24.83 4.40 14.71
CA THR A 319 -25.57 4.15 13.46
C THR A 319 -25.18 2.86 12.77
N GLY A 320 -24.00 2.32 13.12
CA GLY A 320 -23.39 1.21 12.40
C GLY A 320 -22.71 1.67 11.10
N ALA A 321 -21.88 0.81 10.54
CA ALA A 321 -21.29 0.99 9.21
C ALA A 321 -22.21 0.44 8.11
N PRO A 322 -22.09 0.93 6.86
CA PRO A 322 -22.94 0.47 5.76
C PRO A 322 -22.84 -1.04 5.46
N ASP A 323 -21.68 -1.64 5.73
CA ASP A 323 -21.34 -3.05 5.53
C ASP A 323 -21.68 -3.95 6.73
N ASP A 324 -22.26 -3.39 7.80
CA ASP A 324 -22.74 -4.18 8.93
C ASP A 324 -23.86 -5.15 8.50
N THR A 325 -23.63 -6.44 8.71
CA THR A 325 -24.62 -7.50 8.50
C THR A 325 -25.74 -7.45 9.56
N ASP A 326 -26.90 -8.01 9.24
CA ASP A 326 -28.02 -8.09 10.18
C ASP A 326 -27.66 -8.89 11.46
N ASP A 327 -26.83 -9.93 11.34
CA ASP A 327 -26.30 -10.68 12.48
C ASP A 327 -25.44 -9.80 13.39
N MET A 328 -24.59 -8.95 12.82
CA MET A 328 -23.77 -8.01 13.59
C MET A 328 -24.65 -7.00 14.33
N ARG A 329 -25.63 -6.42 13.65
CA ARG A 329 -26.57 -5.47 14.27
C ARG A 329 -27.36 -6.12 15.41
N ARG A 330 -27.85 -7.35 15.22
CA ARG A 330 -28.52 -8.13 16.29
C ARG A 330 -27.60 -8.42 17.48
N ALA A 331 -26.30 -8.61 17.23
CA ALA A 331 -25.30 -8.82 18.28
C ALA A 331 -24.73 -7.50 18.86
N ASN A 332 -25.28 -6.34 18.51
CA ASN A 332 -24.79 -5.02 18.90
C ASN A 332 -23.29 -4.81 18.56
N ARG A 333 -22.88 -5.31 17.38
CA ARG A 333 -21.53 -5.21 16.82
C ARG A 333 -21.56 -4.36 15.56
N THR A 334 -20.47 -3.64 15.30
CA THR A 334 -20.36 -2.78 14.12
C THR A 334 -18.91 -2.61 13.65
N PHE A 335 -18.71 -2.44 12.33
CA PHE A 335 -17.47 -1.96 11.73
C PHE A 335 -17.30 -0.43 11.80
N GLY A 336 -18.33 0.31 12.22
CA GLY A 336 -18.31 1.79 12.28
C GLY A 336 -17.33 2.36 13.31
N VAL A 337 -16.77 1.52 14.18
CA VAL A 337 -15.70 1.91 15.09
C VAL A 337 -14.34 1.67 14.43
N MET A 338 -13.79 2.74 13.85
CA MET A 338 -12.54 2.68 13.10
C MET A 338 -11.28 2.51 13.98
N ALA A 339 -11.27 3.12 15.17
CA ALA A 339 -10.22 2.95 16.16
C ALA A 339 -10.84 2.97 17.56
N SER A 340 -10.44 2.02 18.41
CA SER A 340 -10.76 2.01 19.83
C SER A 340 -9.47 2.01 20.64
N VAL A 341 -9.40 2.90 21.63
CA VAL A 341 -8.26 3.00 22.54
C VAL A 341 -8.72 2.56 23.91
N TRP A 342 -8.08 1.52 24.44
CA TRP A 342 -8.40 0.98 25.77
C TRP A 342 -7.26 1.30 26.73
N PRO A 343 -7.55 1.70 27.98
CA PRO A 343 -6.52 1.82 29.00
C PRO A 343 -5.89 0.44 29.24
N PHE A 344 -4.57 0.36 29.06
CA PHE A 344 -3.82 -0.88 29.25
C PHE A 344 -3.56 -1.11 30.75
N ASP A 345 -4.16 -2.15 31.32
CA ASP A 345 -3.91 -2.56 32.70
C ASP A 345 -2.61 -3.38 32.79
N TRP A 346 -1.50 -2.67 33.01
CA TRP A 346 -0.16 -3.26 33.18
C TRP A 346 -0.09 -4.30 34.32
N ARG A 347 -1.05 -4.32 35.25
CA ARG A 347 -1.05 -5.31 36.36
C ARG A 347 -1.44 -6.71 35.88
N LYS A 348 -2.13 -6.83 34.74
CA LYS A 348 -2.54 -8.12 34.17
C LYS A 348 -1.43 -8.78 33.35
N SER A 349 -0.61 -8.02 32.63
CA SER A 349 0.51 -8.56 31.84
C SER A 349 1.63 -9.11 32.72
N VAL A 350 1.91 -8.49 33.87
CA VAL A 350 2.89 -9.01 34.85
C VAL A 350 2.46 -10.36 35.46
N ARG A 351 1.15 -10.64 35.52
CA ARG A 351 0.66 -11.99 35.89
C ARG A 351 0.81 -13.00 34.75
N GLN A 352 0.68 -12.57 33.50
CA GLN A 352 0.77 -13.45 32.34
C GLN A 352 2.23 -13.84 32.03
N GLU A 353 3.20 -12.95 32.25
CA GLU A 353 4.62 -13.30 32.24
C GLU A 353 4.99 -14.26 33.38
N ARG A 354 4.46 -14.06 34.60
CA ARG A 354 4.65 -15.02 35.71
C ARG A 354 4.01 -16.39 35.47
N LEU A 355 2.92 -16.46 34.70
CA LEU A 355 2.29 -17.72 34.30
C LEU A 355 3.02 -18.38 33.12
N GLY A 356 3.58 -17.58 32.19
CA GLY A 356 4.43 -18.06 31.11
C GLY A 356 5.75 -18.65 31.61
N ASP A 357 6.38 -18.01 32.60
CA ASP A 357 7.58 -18.53 33.27
C ASP A 357 7.29 -19.78 34.12
N SER A 358 6.06 -19.91 34.65
CA SER A 358 5.63 -21.12 35.37
C SER A 358 5.29 -22.29 34.45
N LEU A 359 4.87 -22.04 33.21
CA LEU A 359 4.56 -23.07 32.21
C LEU A 359 5.79 -23.54 31.44
N LEU A 360 6.83 -22.70 31.31
CA LEU A 360 8.13 -23.10 30.76
C LEU A 360 8.97 -23.95 31.72
N HIS A 361 8.62 -24.00 33.02
CA HIS A 361 9.29 -24.86 34.00
C HIS A 361 8.56 -26.18 34.33
N GLN A 362 7.40 -26.47 33.72
CA GLN A 362 6.66 -27.72 33.94
C GLN A 362 6.63 -28.67 32.74
N GLY A 363 7.33 -28.35 31.65
CA GLY A 363 7.61 -29.29 30.58
C GLY A 363 9.09 -29.57 30.53
N TRP A 364 9.47 -30.80 30.90
CA TRP A 364 10.74 -31.51 30.66
C TRP A 364 11.37 -32.04 31.95
N GLY A 365 10.75 -33.12 32.46
CA GLY A 365 11.37 -34.04 33.38
C GLY A 365 11.18 -35.47 32.89
N SER A 366 12.17 -35.99 32.16
CA SER A 366 12.57 -37.39 32.28
C SER A 366 14.07 -37.49 32.00
N ASP A 367 14.78 -37.86 33.07
CA ASP A 367 16.05 -38.59 33.14
C ASP A 367 17.33 -38.01 32.52
N GLY A 368 18.31 -37.76 33.39
CA GLY A 368 19.70 -37.54 32.98
C GLY A 368 20.59 -36.85 34.01
N ASP A 369 20.78 -37.49 35.16
CA ASP A 369 21.93 -37.44 36.07
C ASP A 369 23.11 -36.48 35.72
N ARG A 370 23.33 -35.45 36.56
CA ARG A 370 24.64 -35.07 37.14
C ARG A 370 24.52 -33.87 38.09
N GLY A 371 25.01 -34.05 39.31
CA GLY A 371 24.96 -33.05 40.39
C GLY A 371 26.02 -31.95 40.33
N GLY A 372 25.85 -31.01 41.27
CA GLY A 372 26.91 -30.12 41.77
C GLY A 372 26.87 -28.69 41.24
N GLU A 373 26.77 -27.74 42.18
CA GLU A 373 27.11 -26.31 42.07
C GLU A 373 26.13 -25.38 41.30
N LYS A 374 25.36 -24.56 42.04
CA LYS A 374 24.95 -23.16 41.69
C LYS A 374 23.93 -22.57 42.69
N GLU A 375 24.28 -22.48 43.97
CA GLU A 375 23.49 -21.68 44.93
C GLU A 375 23.97 -20.22 45.05
N GLY A 376 25.21 -19.90 44.69
CA GLY A 376 25.76 -18.53 44.79
C GLY A 376 25.36 -17.54 43.68
N GLU A 377 24.88 -18.00 42.52
CA GLU A 377 24.49 -17.11 41.40
C GLU A 377 23.05 -16.58 41.52
N LYS A 378 22.16 -17.30 42.22
CA LYS A 378 20.74 -16.92 42.36
C LYS A 378 20.53 -15.77 43.34
N GLU A 379 21.46 -15.54 44.26
CA GLU A 379 21.37 -14.46 45.25
C GLU A 379 21.79 -13.11 44.66
N LYS A 380 22.84 -13.08 43.83
CA LYS A 380 23.28 -11.88 43.09
C LYS A 380 22.25 -11.37 42.07
N GLU A 381 21.51 -12.27 41.42
CA GLU A 381 20.46 -11.88 40.47
C GLU A 381 19.22 -11.27 41.17
N ARG A 382 18.93 -11.69 42.41
CA ARG A 382 17.84 -11.14 43.23
C ARG A 382 18.17 -9.73 43.76
N GLU A 383 19.42 -9.47 44.12
CA GLU A 383 19.85 -8.13 44.55
C GLU A 383 19.90 -7.14 43.38
N GLY A 384 20.38 -7.57 42.20
CA GLY A 384 20.38 -6.75 41.00
C GLY A 384 18.97 -6.33 40.56
N LYS A 385 17.98 -7.24 40.67
CA LYS A 385 16.57 -6.93 40.37
C LYS A 385 15.91 -5.97 41.38
N LYS A 386 16.35 -5.95 42.65
CA LYS A 386 15.86 -4.97 43.65
C LYS A 386 16.36 -3.56 43.35
N GLY A 387 17.63 -3.40 42.95
CA GLY A 387 18.20 -2.08 42.62
C GLY A 387 17.49 -1.39 41.44
N VAL A 388 17.18 -2.14 40.38
CA VAL A 388 16.48 -1.61 39.19
C VAL A 388 15.05 -1.16 39.50
N ILE A 389 14.38 -1.83 40.46
CA ILE A 389 13.01 -1.47 40.87
C ILE A 389 13.01 -0.19 41.72
N GLU A 390 13.98 0.00 42.60
CA GLU A 390 14.10 1.25 43.38
C GLU A 390 14.44 2.45 42.49
N GLU A 391 15.30 2.26 41.49
CA GLU A 391 15.66 3.32 40.53
C GLU A 391 14.46 3.74 39.66
N ALA A 392 13.65 2.78 39.21
CA ALA A 392 12.41 3.05 38.47
C ALA A 392 11.35 3.77 39.33
N LEU A 393 11.27 3.45 40.63
CA LEU A 393 10.36 4.12 41.57
C LEU A 393 10.81 5.56 41.88
N ALA A 394 12.13 5.81 41.94
CA ALA A 394 12.69 7.16 42.11
C ALA A 394 12.44 8.04 40.87
N ALA A 395 12.63 7.50 39.66
CA ALA A 395 12.35 8.19 38.40
C ALA A 395 10.86 8.59 38.27
N ARG A 396 9.95 7.72 38.73
CA ARG A 396 8.50 7.99 38.76
C ARG A 396 8.12 9.12 39.71
N LYS A 397 8.74 9.20 40.90
CA LYS A 397 8.53 10.32 41.84
C LYS A 397 9.03 11.65 41.25
N GLY A 398 10.14 11.63 40.51
CA GLY A 398 10.65 12.80 39.79
C GLY A 398 9.74 13.30 38.67
N LEU A 399 9.15 12.38 37.88
CA LEU A 399 8.21 12.71 36.80
C LEU A 399 6.88 13.28 37.31
N SER A 400 6.36 12.76 38.43
CA SER A 400 5.17 13.32 39.08
C SER A 400 5.39 14.76 39.51
N ARG A 401 6.53 15.03 40.18
CA ARG A 401 6.87 16.37 40.66
C ARG A 401 7.06 17.38 39.52
N LYS A 402 7.59 16.93 38.38
CA LYS A 402 7.74 17.76 37.17
C LYS A 402 6.40 18.03 36.47
N SER A 403 5.47 17.06 36.50
CA SER A 403 4.08 17.22 36.06
C SER A 403 3.35 18.26 36.89
N ASP A 404 3.53 18.23 38.20
CA ASP A 404 2.82 19.11 39.13
C ASP A 404 3.31 20.57 38.97
N LEU A 405 4.62 20.78 38.81
CA LEU A 405 5.21 22.09 38.51
C LEU A 405 4.78 22.66 37.15
N LEU A 406 4.59 21.80 36.12
CA LEU A 406 4.11 22.24 34.80
C LEU A 406 2.65 22.67 34.84
N LYS A 407 1.82 22.00 35.66
CA LYS A 407 0.41 22.39 35.87
C LYS A 407 0.31 23.69 36.66
N GLU A 408 1.18 23.90 37.64
CA GLU A 408 1.21 25.11 38.45
C GLU A 408 1.63 26.33 37.61
N ASN A 409 2.65 26.20 36.75
CA ASN A 409 3.07 27.25 35.83
C ASN A 409 2.03 27.58 34.75
N ALA A 410 1.35 26.56 34.19
CA ALA A 410 0.28 26.78 33.22
C ALA A 410 -0.93 27.52 33.83
N ASN A 411 -1.21 27.29 35.12
CA ASN A 411 -2.28 27.99 35.82
C ASN A 411 -1.92 29.45 36.12
N ILE A 412 -0.64 29.74 36.37
CA ILE A 412 -0.14 31.11 36.57
C ILE A 412 -0.21 31.91 35.25
N ASP A 413 0.11 31.30 34.12
CA ASP A 413 0.04 31.96 32.81
C ASP A 413 -1.41 32.23 32.36
N LEU A 414 -2.36 31.36 32.71
CA LEU A 414 -3.80 31.56 32.46
C LEU A 414 -4.42 32.65 33.34
N VAL A 415 -3.92 32.86 34.55
CA VAL A 415 -4.36 33.97 35.41
C VAL A 415 -3.83 35.30 34.88
N LYS A 416 -2.56 35.35 34.45
CA LYS A 416 -1.97 36.55 33.84
C LYS A 416 -2.57 36.94 32.50
N SER A 417 -3.08 35.99 31.71
CA SER A 417 -3.77 36.31 30.46
C SER A 417 -5.17 36.88 30.70
N ARG A 418 -5.88 36.42 31.74
CA ARG A 418 -7.20 36.94 32.12
C ARG A 418 -7.12 38.35 32.71
N ASP A 419 -6.07 38.67 33.47
CA ASP A 419 -5.87 40.01 34.01
C ASP A 419 -5.56 41.03 32.90
N LYS A 420 -4.89 40.61 31.81
CA LYS A 420 -4.64 41.46 30.62
C LYS A 420 -5.86 41.68 29.72
N GLU A 421 -6.78 40.71 29.65
CA GLU A 421 -8.04 40.90 28.92
C GLU A 421 -8.98 41.85 29.67
N ALA A 422 -8.97 41.84 31.01
CA ALA A 422 -9.77 42.75 31.82
C ALA A 422 -9.26 44.22 31.82
N GLU A 423 -7.96 44.45 31.59
CA GLU A 423 -7.41 45.81 31.41
C GLU A 423 -7.76 46.40 30.03
N ASN A 424 -7.80 45.58 28.98
CA ASN A 424 -8.15 46.05 27.62
C ASN A 424 -9.67 46.30 27.42
N GLU A 425 -10.55 45.67 28.20
CA GLU A 425 -11.99 45.94 28.14
C GLU A 425 -12.36 47.29 28.80
N ASN A 426 -11.55 47.79 29.75
CA ASN A 426 -11.79 49.09 30.39
C ASN A 426 -11.28 50.30 29.58
N GLU A 427 -10.39 50.12 28.61
CA GLU A 427 -9.92 51.22 27.75
C GLU A 427 -10.87 51.52 26.58
N ASN A 428 -11.74 50.58 26.18
CA ASN A 428 -12.69 50.75 25.08
C ASN A 428 -14.05 51.36 25.48
N GLU A 429 -14.30 51.61 26.76
CA GLU A 429 -15.53 52.28 27.24
C GLU A 429 -15.36 53.80 27.48
N ASN A 430 -14.19 54.38 27.17
CA ASN A 430 -13.90 55.81 27.38
C ASN A 430 -13.40 56.58 26.13
N GLU A 431 -13.64 56.08 24.91
CA GLU A 431 -13.51 56.86 23.65
C GLU A 431 -14.85 57.18 22.99
#